data_AF-A0A656SL79-F1
#
_entry.id   AF-A0A656SL79-F1
#
_cell.length_a   1.000
_cell.length_b   1.000
_cell.length_c   1.000
_cell.angle_alpha   90.00
_cell.angle_beta   90.00
_cell.angle_gamma   90.00
#
_symmetry.space_group_name_H-M   'P 1'
#
loop_
_entity.id
_entity.type
_entity.pdbx_description
1 polymer ?
#
loop_
_entity_poly.entity_id
_entity_poly.type
_entity_poly.pdbx_seq_one_letter_code
_entity_poly.pdbx_strand_id
1 'polypeptide(L)'
;MSQRNPRHRSAEFAHHTTYQESLESRLCRLHIRVLCLGKLPDKYLAVLEKFNKYNRDESRLKAKERDDLEVIQSYLEEYGLPQRKKNGKPMKWITYFQMRILLAFCDFIDDPRRCHQGRLMGLHQCKSGMKTLQAKQRLAIVQVVTAMFCTMNVDGYRIGRYADKSKNEQPILDENGNELLRGVTHYELRGLFTQIWRQPISKTKYTDVVKMLKLSGFLEVESCYLAQPEAAVLREELREQGANDEAIEAIPSIKSQAAYKWFTHQFIEIFGIHFQDKMKESLAQAKESMIAKRLSNIYATYSPFSDGFWTKKRKEYLWRLNQLRYPQGRPPDINPYGDDVLPELVTSWH
;
A
#
# COMPACT_ATOMS: atom_id res chain seq x y z
N MET A 1 -10.72 -52.17 -2.92
CA MET A 1 -9.63 -51.33 -2.38
C MET A 1 -9.14 -50.41 -3.48
N SER A 2 -9.56 -49.14 -3.48
CA SER A 2 -9.16 -48.14 -4.49
C SER A 2 -7.87 -47.48 -4.02
N GLN A 3 -6.77 -47.74 -4.74
CA GLN A 3 -5.49 -47.05 -4.54
C GLN A 3 -5.65 -45.57 -4.90
N ARG A 4 -5.93 -44.73 -3.89
CA ARG A 4 -5.70 -43.30 -3.98
C ARG A 4 -4.19 -43.07 -3.99
N ASN A 5 -3.62 -42.81 -5.16
CA ASN A 5 -2.26 -42.31 -5.27
C ASN A 5 -2.12 -41.06 -4.37
N PRO A 6 -1.19 -41.04 -3.40
CA PRO A 6 -0.93 -39.86 -2.62
C PRO A 6 -0.43 -38.77 -3.57
N ARG A 7 -1.14 -37.64 -3.64
CA ARG A 7 -0.68 -36.45 -4.36
C ARG A 7 0.65 -36.03 -3.74
N HIS A 8 1.75 -36.41 -4.37
CA HIS A 8 3.09 -36.00 -3.99
C HIS A 8 3.14 -34.47 -3.94
N ARG A 9 3.58 -33.89 -2.81
CA ARG A 9 3.82 -32.45 -2.66
C ARG A 9 4.70 -31.88 -3.77
N SER A 10 5.58 -32.70 -4.37
CA SER A 10 6.42 -32.31 -5.52
C SER A 10 5.63 -31.92 -6.77
N ALA A 11 4.38 -32.36 -6.95
CA ALA A 11 3.52 -31.88 -8.03
C ALA A 11 3.07 -30.42 -7.86
N GLU A 12 3.07 -29.89 -6.62
CA GLU A 12 2.87 -28.45 -6.37
C GLU A 12 4.12 -27.60 -6.63
N PHE A 13 5.28 -28.25 -6.77
CA PHE A 13 6.58 -27.63 -7.06
C PHE A 13 7.12 -28.01 -8.45
N ALA A 14 6.33 -28.75 -9.24
CA ALA A 14 6.73 -29.17 -10.59
C ALA A 14 6.90 -27.95 -11.50
N HIS A 15 7.97 -27.95 -12.29
CA HIS A 15 8.22 -26.92 -13.30
C HIS A 15 7.06 -26.85 -14.29
N HIS A 16 6.23 -25.81 -14.21
CA HIS A 16 5.48 -25.37 -15.39
C HIS A 16 6.50 -24.86 -16.42
N THR A 17 6.72 -25.65 -17.47
CA THR A 17 7.68 -25.40 -18.56
C THR A 17 7.32 -24.18 -19.42
N THR A 18 6.11 -23.66 -19.29
CA THR A 18 5.63 -22.43 -19.94
C THR A 18 4.90 -21.57 -18.91
N TYR A 19 5.53 -20.48 -18.47
CA TYR A 19 4.88 -19.45 -17.66
C TYR A 19 3.98 -18.60 -18.57
N GLN A 20 2.67 -18.70 -18.40
CA GLN A 20 1.70 -17.85 -19.09
C GLN A 20 1.08 -16.92 -18.05
N GLU A 21 1.30 -15.60 -18.20
CA GLU A 21 0.71 -14.59 -17.32
C GLU A 21 -0.81 -14.64 -17.38
N SER A 22 -1.47 -14.66 -16.21
CA SER A 22 -2.93 -14.56 -16.14
C SER A 22 -3.44 -13.26 -16.76
N LEU A 23 -4.67 -13.24 -17.28
CA LEU A 23 -5.27 -12.01 -17.81
C LEU A 23 -5.30 -10.91 -16.74
N GLU A 24 -5.61 -11.25 -15.50
CA GLU A 24 -5.62 -10.31 -14.38
C GLU A 24 -4.24 -9.71 -14.09
N SER A 25 -3.18 -10.52 -14.16
CA SER A 25 -1.80 -10.05 -14.04
C SER A 25 -1.43 -9.11 -15.20
N ARG A 26 -1.78 -9.48 -16.45
CA ARG A 26 -1.57 -8.63 -17.65
C ARG A 26 -2.30 -7.30 -17.52
N LEU A 27 -3.55 -7.30 -17.05
CA LEU A 27 -4.37 -6.10 -16.81
C LEU A 27 -3.76 -5.23 -15.71
N CYS A 28 -3.33 -5.83 -14.59
CA CYS A 28 -2.69 -5.11 -13.50
C CYS A 28 -1.40 -4.41 -13.98
N ARG A 29 -0.54 -5.12 -14.73
CA ARG A 29 0.68 -4.56 -15.33
C ARG A 29 0.39 -3.44 -16.32
N LEU A 30 -0.63 -3.60 -17.17
CA LEU A 30 -1.06 -2.56 -18.10
C LEU A 30 -1.53 -1.32 -17.33
N HIS A 31 -2.35 -1.49 -16.30
CA HIS A 31 -2.83 -0.39 -15.49
C HIS A 31 -1.70 0.38 -14.81
N ILE A 32 -0.71 -0.31 -14.24
CA ILE A 32 0.49 0.31 -13.66
C ILE A 32 1.25 1.14 -14.72
N ARG A 33 1.39 0.65 -15.96
CA ARG A 33 2.00 1.43 -17.05
C ARG A 33 1.19 2.68 -17.39
N VAL A 34 -0.14 2.56 -17.42
CA VAL A 34 -1.04 3.70 -17.65
C VAL A 34 -0.92 4.74 -16.54
N LEU A 35 -0.83 4.32 -15.27
CA LEU A 35 -0.61 5.24 -14.14
C LEU A 35 0.71 6.01 -14.24
N CYS A 36 1.75 5.42 -14.82
CA CYS A 36 3.03 6.07 -15.05
C CYS A 36 3.01 7.02 -16.27
N LEU A 37 2.44 6.57 -17.39
CA LEU A 37 2.46 7.30 -18.66
C LEU A 37 1.36 8.36 -18.74
N GLY A 38 0.25 8.14 -18.04
CA GLY A 38 -1.00 8.89 -18.16
C GLY A 38 -1.72 8.67 -19.50
N LYS A 39 -1.30 7.65 -20.27
CA LYS A 39 -1.90 7.24 -21.54
C LYS A 39 -1.77 5.72 -21.72
N LEU A 40 -2.58 5.16 -22.62
CA LEU A 40 -2.40 3.78 -23.07
C LEU A 40 -1.06 3.65 -23.83
N PRO A 41 -0.31 2.55 -23.64
CA PRO A 41 0.89 2.29 -24.42
C PRO A 41 0.57 2.17 -25.92
N ASP A 42 1.43 2.76 -26.76
CA ASP A 42 1.17 2.91 -28.20
C ASP A 42 0.96 1.57 -28.93
N LYS A 43 1.57 0.48 -28.42
CA LYS A 43 1.34 -0.87 -28.98
C LYS A 43 -0.14 -1.30 -28.94
N TYR A 44 -0.87 -0.95 -27.87
CA TYR A 44 -2.27 -1.35 -27.73
C TYR A 44 -3.19 -0.47 -28.56
N LEU A 45 -2.84 0.81 -28.73
CA LEU A 45 -3.54 1.74 -29.62
C LEU A 45 -3.44 1.29 -31.07
N ALA A 46 -2.24 0.91 -31.52
CA ALA A 46 -2.01 0.40 -32.87
C ALA A 46 -2.84 -0.87 -33.17
N VAL A 47 -3.00 -1.76 -32.18
CA VAL A 47 -3.84 -2.96 -32.30
C VAL A 47 -5.32 -2.59 -32.42
N LEU A 48 -5.83 -1.68 -31.59
CA LEU A 48 -7.21 -1.19 -31.67
C LEU A 48 -7.52 -0.51 -33.02
N GLU A 49 -6.60 0.32 -33.51
CA GLU A 49 -6.73 0.98 -34.82
C GLU A 49 -6.80 -0.05 -35.94
N LYS A 50 -5.95 -1.08 -35.89
CA LYS A 50 -5.95 -2.17 -36.88
C LYS A 50 -7.23 -3.00 -36.83
N PHE A 51 -7.72 -3.33 -35.63
CA PHE A 51 -8.99 -4.02 -35.43
C PHE A 51 -10.16 -3.24 -36.02
N ASN A 52 -10.22 -1.93 -35.77
CA ASN A 52 -11.24 -1.05 -36.34
C ASN A 52 -11.13 -0.95 -37.87
N LYS A 53 -9.91 -0.85 -38.41
CA LYS A 53 -9.66 -0.86 -39.87
C LYS A 53 -10.12 -2.16 -40.54
N TYR A 54 -10.11 -3.26 -39.80
CA TYR A 54 -10.61 -4.56 -40.25
C TYR A 54 -12.10 -4.78 -39.95
N ASN A 55 -12.89 -3.72 -39.76
CA ASN A 55 -14.32 -3.81 -39.45
C ASN A 55 -14.61 -4.72 -38.24
N ARG A 56 -13.72 -4.72 -37.25
CA ARG A 56 -13.82 -5.54 -36.03
C ARG A 56 -13.74 -7.05 -36.27
N ASP A 57 -13.07 -7.47 -37.34
CA ASP A 57 -12.79 -8.88 -37.63
C ASP A 57 -11.46 -9.31 -36.98
N GLU A 58 -11.55 -10.04 -35.85
CA GLU A 58 -10.39 -10.55 -35.11
C GLU A 58 -9.56 -11.55 -35.90
N SER A 59 -10.17 -12.28 -36.85
CA SER A 59 -9.48 -13.32 -37.63
C SER A 59 -8.35 -12.77 -38.51
N ARG A 60 -8.41 -11.47 -38.82
CA ARG A 60 -7.39 -10.74 -39.60
C ARG A 60 -6.20 -10.27 -38.77
N LEU A 61 -6.26 -10.44 -37.44
CA LEU A 61 -5.17 -10.11 -36.54
C LEU A 61 -4.26 -11.32 -36.32
N LYS A 62 -2.95 -11.05 -36.19
CA LYS A 62 -1.97 -12.07 -35.79
C LYS A 62 -2.30 -12.56 -34.38
N ALA A 63 -1.87 -13.78 -34.02
CA ALA A 63 -2.13 -14.34 -32.68
C ALA A 63 -1.77 -13.38 -31.54
N LYS A 64 -0.56 -12.81 -31.57
CA LYS A 64 -0.12 -11.80 -30.58
C LYS A 64 -0.97 -10.52 -30.58
N GLU A 65 -1.46 -10.09 -31.74
CA GLU A 65 -2.33 -8.91 -31.84
C GLU A 65 -3.72 -9.20 -31.27
N ARG A 66 -4.23 -10.43 -31.42
CA ARG A 66 -5.45 -10.89 -30.74
C ARG A 66 -5.27 -10.94 -29.23
N ASP A 67 -4.14 -11.44 -28.75
CA ASP A 67 -3.84 -11.45 -27.31
C ASP A 67 -3.73 -10.02 -26.74
N ASP A 68 -3.07 -9.11 -27.46
CA ASP A 68 -2.99 -7.70 -27.06
C ASP A 68 -4.36 -7.00 -27.17
N LEU A 69 -5.21 -7.41 -28.13
CA LEU A 69 -6.59 -6.92 -28.29
C LEU A 69 -7.47 -7.33 -27.10
N GLU A 70 -7.42 -8.61 -26.69
CA GLU A 70 -8.13 -9.13 -25.51
C GLU A 70 -7.80 -8.28 -24.28
N VAL A 71 -6.50 -8.08 -24.02
CA VAL A 71 -6.03 -7.31 -22.86
C VAL A 71 -6.53 -5.86 -22.90
N ILE A 72 -6.46 -5.18 -24.05
CA ILE A 72 -6.88 -3.78 -24.12
C ILE A 72 -8.40 -3.61 -24.08
N GLN A 73 -9.17 -4.53 -24.65
CA GLN A 73 -10.63 -4.51 -24.55
C GLN A 73 -11.07 -4.72 -23.11
N SER A 74 -10.56 -5.74 -22.42
CA SER A 74 -10.84 -5.97 -20.99
C SER A 74 -10.38 -4.79 -20.13
N TYR A 75 -9.24 -4.17 -20.46
CA TYR A 75 -8.79 -2.96 -19.76
C TYR A 75 -9.75 -1.79 -19.91
N LEU A 76 -10.25 -1.54 -21.14
CA LEU A 76 -11.19 -0.46 -21.40
C LEU A 76 -12.56 -0.72 -20.75
N GLU A 77 -12.99 -1.97 -20.67
CA GLU A 77 -14.20 -2.36 -19.95
C GLU A 77 -14.07 -2.13 -18.44
N GLU A 78 -12.96 -2.57 -17.83
CA GLU A 78 -12.77 -2.49 -16.37
C GLU A 78 -12.38 -1.07 -15.90
N TYR A 79 -11.45 -0.42 -16.60
CA TYR A 79 -10.83 0.83 -16.18
C TYR A 79 -11.18 2.04 -17.05
N GLY A 80 -11.80 1.84 -18.21
CA GLY A 80 -12.06 2.92 -19.17
C GLY A 80 -10.80 3.62 -19.68
N LEU A 81 -11.01 4.78 -20.30
CA LEU A 81 -9.91 5.60 -20.81
C LEU A 81 -9.12 6.28 -19.66
N PRO A 82 -7.79 6.45 -19.83
CA PRO A 82 -6.96 7.17 -18.86
C PRO A 82 -7.44 8.60 -18.61
N GLN A 83 -7.44 9.01 -17.34
CA GLN A 83 -7.83 10.36 -16.95
C GLN A 83 -6.83 11.41 -17.43
N ARG A 84 -7.33 12.61 -17.75
CA ARG A 84 -6.53 13.78 -18.10
C ARG A 84 -6.73 14.88 -17.06
N LYS A 85 -5.70 15.69 -16.87
CA LYS A 85 -5.78 16.91 -16.06
C LYS A 85 -6.68 17.93 -16.76
N LYS A 86 -7.18 18.93 -16.01
CA LYS A 86 -8.01 20.03 -16.56
C LYS A 86 -7.35 20.76 -17.74
N ASN A 87 -6.02 20.81 -17.78
CA ASN A 87 -5.24 21.41 -18.86
C ASN A 87 -4.94 20.45 -20.03
N GLY A 88 -5.66 19.33 -20.14
CA GLY A 88 -5.50 18.33 -21.20
C GLY A 88 -4.25 17.45 -21.09
N LYS A 89 -3.31 17.76 -20.18
CA LYS A 89 -2.09 16.94 -19.98
C LYS A 89 -2.43 15.58 -19.36
N PRO A 90 -1.65 14.52 -19.67
CA PRO A 90 -1.80 13.21 -19.05
C PRO A 90 -1.78 13.28 -17.52
N MET A 91 -2.70 12.57 -16.86
CA MET A 91 -2.68 12.42 -15.41
C MET A 91 -1.76 11.26 -15.04
N LYS A 92 -0.58 11.58 -14.52
CA LYS A 92 0.41 10.61 -14.03
C LYS A 92 0.31 10.52 -12.51
N TRP A 93 0.29 9.30 -12.00
CA TRP A 93 0.14 8.97 -10.58
C TRP A 93 1.42 8.42 -9.96
N ILE A 94 2.27 7.79 -10.76
CA ILE A 94 3.54 7.20 -10.32
C ILE A 94 4.68 7.62 -11.26
N THR A 95 5.88 7.61 -10.72
CA THR A 95 7.13 7.82 -11.46
C THR A 95 7.56 6.55 -12.19
N TYR A 96 8.56 6.67 -13.08
CA TYR A 96 9.10 5.51 -13.79
C TYR A 96 9.72 4.49 -12.81
N PHE A 97 10.43 4.95 -11.78
CA PHE A 97 11.02 4.02 -10.81
C PHE A 97 9.96 3.23 -10.02
N GLN A 98 8.90 3.91 -9.57
CA GLN A 98 7.77 3.27 -8.91
C GLN A 98 7.08 2.26 -9.82
N MET A 99 6.86 2.62 -11.10
CA MET A 99 6.30 1.71 -12.09
C MET A 99 7.13 0.44 -12.24
N ARG A 100 8.47 0.55 -12.31
CA ARG A 100 9.34 -0.62 -12.46
C ARG A 100 9.28 -1.55 -11.25
N ILE A 101 9.25 -1.00 -10.03
CA ILE A 101 9.09 -1.79 -8.80
C ILE A 101 7.74 -2.52 -8.81
N LEU A 102 6.65 -1.79 -9.11
CA LEU A 102 5.31 -2.38 -9.14
C LEU A 102 5.16 -3.46 -10.23
N LEU A 103 5.77 -3.26 -11.41
CA LEU A 103 5.76 -4.25 -12.48
C LEU A 103 6.55 -5.52 -12.10
N ALA A 104 7.67 -5.39 -11.39
CA ALA A 104 8.39 -6.54 -10.84
C ALA A 104 7.56 -7.22 -9.74
N PHE A 105 6.85 -6.45 -8.92
CA PHE A 105 5.97 -6.99 -7.90
C PHE A 105 4.78 -7.76 -8.49
N CYS A 106 4.31 -7.44 -9.69
CA CYS A 106 3.27 -8.23 -10.37
C CYS A 106 3.67 -9.70 -10.62
N ASP A 107 4.97 -10.04 -10.67
CA ASP A 107 5.41 -11.44 -10.81
C ASP A 107 4.91 -12.32 -9.66
N PHE A 108 4.67 -11.72 -8.49
CA PHE A 108 4.08 -12.39 -7.33
C PHE A 108 2.65 -12.91 -7.58
N ILE A 109 1.89 -12.31 -8.50
CA ILE A 109 0.50 -12.72 -8.77
C ILE A 109 0.46 -14.15 -9.30
N ASP A 110 1.34 -14.45 -10.27
CA ASP A 110 1.34 -15.71 -10.99
C ASP A 110 2.34 -16.72 -10.40
N ASP A 111 3.50 -16.25 -9.91
CA ASP A 111 4.55 -17.14 -9.34
C ASP A 111 5.05 -16.68 -7.96
N PRO A 112 4.20 -16.73 -6.92
CA PRO A 112 4.55 -16.23 -5.59
C PRO A 112 5.67 -17.00 -4.90
N ARG A 113 5.90 -18.26 -5.28
CA ARG A 113 6.90 -19.14 -4.64
C ARG A 113 8.31 -18.92 -5.17
N ARG A 114 8.45 -18.55 -6.44
CA ARG A 114 9.76 -18.47 -7.11
C ARG A 114 10.16 -17.06 -7.51
N CYS A 115 9.20 -16.14 -7.69
CA CYS A 115 9.53 -14.75 -8.00
C CYS A 115 10.45 -14.16 -6.93
N HIS A 116 11.42 -13.35 -7.36
CA HIS A 116 12.38 -12.68 -6.49
C HIS A 116 13.04 -13.60 -5.46
N GLN A 117 13.41 -14.81 -5.89
CA GLN A 117 14.07 -15.84 -5.05
C GLN A 117 13.23 -16.24 -3.83
N GLY A 118 11.90 -16.18 -3.94
CA GLY A 118 10.98 -16.52 -2.85
C GLY A 118 10.92 -15.49 -1.73
N ARG A 119 11.60 -14.33 -1.86
CA ARG A 119 11.63 -13.28 -0.83
C ARG A 119 10.25 -12.66 -0.55
N LEU A 120 9.26 -12.88 -1.41
CA LEU A 120 7.87 -12.45 -1.23
C LEU A 120 6.97 -13.51 -0.55
N MET A 121 7.52 -14.66 -0.14
CA MET A 121 6.74 -15.76 0.44
C MET A 121 6.00 -15.40 1.73
N GLY A 122 6.47 -14.42 2.49
CA GLY A 122 5.74 -13.89 3.65
C GLY A 122 4.32 -13.39 3.31
N LEU A 123 4.12 -12.92 2.07
CA LEU A 123 2.82 -12.46 1.58
C LEU A 123 1.93 -13.59 1.05
N HIS A 124 2.50 -14.79 0.85
CA HIS A 124 1.77 -15.94 0.31
C HIS A 124 0.86 -16.61 1.35
N GLN A 125 0.89 -16.20 2.63
CA GLN A 125 0.00 -16.75 3.66
C GLN A 125 -1.48 -16.48 3.30
N CYS A 126 -2.07 -17.43 2.58
CA CYS A 126 -3.42 -17.33 2.08
C CYS A 126 -4.38 -17.97 3.08
N LYS A 127 -5.48 -17.29 3.40
CA LYS A 127 -6.52 -17.82 4.28
C LYS A 127 -7.26 -19.02 3.66
N SER A 128 -7.12 -19.24 2.36
CA SER A 128 -7.81 -20.29 1.60
C SER A 128 -6.82 -21.21 0.90
N GLY A 129 -7.13 -22.51 0.87
CA GLY A 129 -6.45 -23.51 0.04
C GLY A 129 -6.88 -23.50 -1.43
N MET A 130 -7.92 -22.75 -1.81
CA MET A 130 -8.40 -22.69 -3.19
C MET A 130 -7.51 -21.77 -4.05
N LYS A 131 -6.87 -22.34 -5.08
CA LYS A 131 -5.93 -21.61 -5.96
C LYS A 131 -6.49 -20.30 -6.53
N THR A 132 -7.76 -20.29 -6.93
CA THR A 132 -8.43 -19.09 -7.49
C THR A 132 -8.57 -17.96 -6.47
N LEU A 133 -8.90 -18.29 -5.21
CA LEU A 133 -8.99 -17.32 -4.12
C LEU A 133 -7.60 -16.79 -3.74
N GLN A 134 -6.58 -17.64 -3.79
CA GLN A 134 -5.19 -17.22 -3.57
C GLN A 134 -4.74 -16.22 -4.65
N ALA A 135 -5.03 -16.48 -5.92
CA ALA A 135 -4.72 -15.54 -7.01
C ALA A 135 -5.40 -14.17 -6.82
N LYS A 136 -6.70 -14.16 -6.46
CA LYS A 136 -7.44 -12.92 -6.15
C LYS A 136 -6.87 -12.18 -4.93
N GLN A 137 -6.36 -12.89 -3.93
CA GLN A 137 -5.69 -12.30 -2.78
C GLN A 137 -4.38 -11.62 -3.21
N ARG A 138 -3.54 -12.30 -4.01
CA ARG A 138 -2.27 -11.75 -4.50
C ARG A 138 -2.47 -10.53 -5.39
N LEU A 139 -3.46 -10.58 -6.29
CA LEU A 139 -3.87 -9.41 -7.08
C LEU A 139 -4.23 -8.23 -6.17
N ALA A 140 -5.04 -8.46 -5.14
CA ALA A 140 -5.44 -7.40 -4.22
C ALA A 140 -4.26 -6.80 -3.44
N ILE A 141 -3.27 -7.62 -3.08
CA ILE A 141 -2.03 -7.14 -2.45
C ILE A 141 -1.32 -6.17 -3.39
N VAL A 142 -1.10 -6.55 -4.65
CA VAL A 142 -0.46 -5.69 -5.66
C VAL A 142 -1.25 -4.39 -5.88
N GLN A 143 -2.58 -4.48 -5.96
CA GLN A 143 -3.44 -3.30 -6.13
C GLN A 143 -3.36 -2.32 -4.94
N VAL A 144 -3.37 -2.84 -3.70
CA VAL A 144 -3.24 -2.00 -2.49
C VAL A 144 -1.86 -1.37 -2.41
N VAL A 145 -0.79 -2.12 -2.68
CA VAL A 145 0.58 -1.60 -2.73
C VAL A 145 0.70 -0.51 -3.79
N THR A 146 0.10 -0.70 -4.98
CA THR A 146 0.06 0.32 -6.03
C THR A 146 -0.61 1.62 -5.54
N ALA A 147 -1.74 1.51 -4.84
CA ALA A 147 -2.42 2.68 -4.29
C ALA A 147 -1.56 3.41 -3.24
N MET A 148 -0.81 2.68 -2.42
CA MET A 148 0.16 3.26 -1.49
C MET A 148 1.35 3.92 -2.21
N PHE A 149 1.83 3.34 -3.31
CA PHE A 149 2.89 3.92 -4.14
C PHE A 149 2.48 5.26 -4.77
N CYS A 150 1.20 5.45 -5.11
CA CYS A 150 0.69 6.71 -5.63
C CYS A 150 0.77 7.89 -4.63
N THR A 151 0.90 7.60 -3.33
CA THR A 151 1.14 8.60 -2.28
C THR A 151 2.50 8.40 -1.60
N MET A 152 3.37 7.57 -2.16
CA MET A 152 4.70 7.34 -1.62
C MET A 152 5.64 8.46 -2.07
N ASN A 153 6.27 9.10 -1.10
CA ASN A 153 7.38 10.01 -1.27
C ASN A 153 8.56 9.29 -1.90
N VAL A 154 9.22 9.98 -2.81
CA VAL A 154 10.39 9.50 -3.57
C VAL A 154 11.57 9.24 -2.65
N ASP A 155 11.68 10.00 -1.57
CA ASP A 155 12.78 10.00 -0.64
C ASP A 155 12.32 9.45 0.72
N GLY A 156 12.84 8.28 1.10
CA GLY A 156 12.51 7.60 2.35
C GLY A 156 11.27 6.69 2.33
N TYR A 157 10.66 6.46 1.17
CA TYR A 157 9.53 5.51 0.97
C TYR A 157 8.31 5.77 1.86
N ARG A 158 8.18 7.01 2.35
CA ARG A 158 7.11 7.44 3.25
C ARG A 158 5.81 7.67 2.48
N ILE A 159 4.72 7.11 2.95
CA ILE A 159 3.40 7.25 2.37
C ILE A 159 2.73 8.44 3.03
N GLY A 160 2.47 9.47 2.25
CA GLY A 160 2.05 10.76 2.76
C GLY A 160 1.37 11.61 1.69
N ARG A 161 0.85 12.75 2.11
CA ARG A 161 0.36 13.76 1.17
C ARG A 161 0.75 15.15 1.63
N TYR A 162 0.78 16.07 0.68
CA TYR A 162 0.94 17.49 0.96
C TYR A 162 -0.44 18.16 1.00
N ALA A 163 -0.48 19.44 1.34
CA ALA A 163 -1.68 20.22 1.42
C ALA A 163 -2.41 20.27 0.07
N ASP A 164 -3.70 19.97 0.11
CA ASP A 164 -4.56 20.01 -1.06
C ASP A 164 -5.24 21.37 -1.18
N LYS A 165 -4.75 22.18 -2.13
CA LYS A 165 -5.34 23.50 -2.44
C LYS A 165 -6.81 23.41 -2.83
N SER A 166 -7.25 22.30 -3.42
CA SER A 166 -8.66 22.12 -3.81
C SER A 166 -9.60 21.95 -2.60
N LYS A 167 -9.04 21.64 -1.43
CA LYS A 167 -9.73 21.48 -0.16
C LYS A 167 -9.46 22.64 0.81
N ASN A 168 -8.88 23.75 0.33
CA ASN A 168 -8.46 24.88 1.15
C ASN A 168 -7.53 24.48 2.32
N GLU A 169 -6.73 23.42 2.15
CA GLU A 169 -5.74 23.05 3.16
C GLU A 169 -4.51 23.96 3.07
N GLN A 170 -4.09 24.53 4.20
CA GLN A 170 -2.86 25.33 4.31
C GLN A 170 -1.64 24.42 4.41
N PRO A 171 -0.51 24.71 3.74
CA PRO A 171 0.73 23.94 3.91
C PRO A 171 1.27 24.06 5.34
N ILE A 172 1.88 22.98 5.85
CA ILE A 172 2.64 23.02 7.12
C ILE A 172 4.12 23.08 6.71
N LEU A 173 4.85 24.10 7.15
CA LEU A 173 6.23 24.33 6.73
C LEU A 173 7.21 23.98 7.86
N ASP A 174 8.41 23.53 7.49
CA ASP A 174 9.55 23.41 8.39
C ASP A 174 10.30 24.75 8.56
N GLU A 175 11.33 24.77 9.40
CA GLU A 175 12.17 25.95 9.68
C GLU A 175 12.83 26.54 8.42
N ASN A 176 13.02 25.72 7.38
CA ASN A 176 13.63 26.11 6.11
C ASN A 176 12.57 26.53 5.07
N GLY A 177 11.29 26.55 5.43
CA GLY A 177 10.19 26.89 4.54
C GLY A 177 9.79 25.79 3.57
N ASN A 178 10.20 24.53 3.80
CA ASN A 178 9.74 23.37 3.03
C ASN A 178 8.46 22.79 3.62
N GLU A 179 7.53 22.38 2.76
CA GLU A 179 6.28 21.78 3.17
C GLU A 179 6.50 20.36 3.74
N LEU A 180 6.08 20.15 4.98
CA LEU A 180 6.13 18.88 5.70
C LEU A 180 5.09 17.89 5.16
N LEU A 181 5.49 16.62 5.10
CA LEU A 181 4.66 15.52 4.64
C LEU A 181 3.57 15.21 5.67
N ARG A 182 2.31 15.10 5.28
CA ARG A 182 1.21 14.72 6.18
C ARG A 182 1.00 13.22 6.15
N GLY A 183 0.65 12.65 7.31
CA GLY A 183 0.12 11.28 7.36
C GLY A 183 -1.14 11.15 6.52
N VAL A 184 -1.43 9.93 6.05
CA VAL A 184 -2.68 9.61 5.33
C VAL A 184 -3.46 8.58 6.12
N THR A 185 -4.76 8.75 6.27
CA THR A 185 -5.62 7.76 6.92
C THR A 185 -5.79 6.50 6.07
N HIS A 186 -6.14 5.37 6.70
CA HIS A 186 -6.52 4.16 5.96
C HIS A 186 -7.78 4.37 5.10
N TYR A 187 -8.67 5.26 5.52
CA TYR A 187 -9.86 5.63 4.76
C TYR A 187 -9.47 6.34 3.46
N GLU A 188 -8.59 7.34 3.53
CA GLU A 188 -8.08 8.04 2.33
C GLU A 188 -7.37 7.09 1.37
N LEU A 189 -6.54 6.16 1.87
CA LEU A 189 -5.88 5.15 1.01
C LEU A 189 -6.88 4.21 0.32
N ARG A 190 -7.99 3.85 0.98
CA ARG A 190 -9.08 3.06 0.36
C ARG A 190 -9.86 3.88 -0.67
N GLY A 191 -10.06 5.17 -0.40
CA GLY A 191 -10.65 6.10 -1.38
C GLY A 191 -9.78 6.19 -2.64
N LEU A 192 -8.48 6.39 -2.45
CA LEU A 192 -7.50 6.41 -3.54
C LEU A 192 -7.44 5.08 -4.30
N PHE A 193 -7.47 3.94 -3.59
CA PHE A 193 -7.58 2.62 -4.22
C PHE A 193 -8.78 2.57 -5.17
N THR A 194 -9.94 3.04 -4.70
CA THR A 194 -11.19 3.02 -5.47
C THR A 194 -11.09 3.93 -6.70
N GLN A 195 -10.45 5.08 -6.54
CA GLN A 195 -10.22 6.02 -7.65
C GLN A 195 -9.28 5.45 -8.72
N ILE A 196 -8.18 4.83 -8.31
CA ILE A 196 -7.17 4.25 -9.21
C ILE A 196 -7.74 3.04 -9.95
N TRP A 197 -8.22 2.06 -9.18
CA TRP A 197 -8.62 0.76 -9.72
C TRP A 197 -10.08 0.71 -10.19
N ARG A 198 -10.83 1.81 -10.05
CA ARG A 198 -12.27 1.91 -10.36
C ARG A 198 -13.14 0.83 -9.71
N GLN A 199 -12.64 0.20 -8.67
CA GLN A 199 -13.32 -0.86 -7.93
C GLN A 199 -13.18 -0.62 -6.43
N PRO A 200 -14.25 -0.77 -5.64
CA PRO A 200 -14.18 -0.58 -4.20
C PRO A 200 -13.42 -1.72 -3.53
N ILE A 201 -12.74 -1.41 -2.43
CA ILE A 201 -12.17 -2.42 -1.52
C ILE A 201 -12.86 -2.37 -0.16
N SER A 202 -13.29 -3.53 0.34
CA SER A 202 -13.88 -3.64 1.67
C SER A 202 -12.84 -3.33 2.75
N LYS A 203 -13.31 -2.83 3.90
CA LYS A 203 -12.44 -2.53 5.05
C LYS A 203 -11.65 -3.77 5.46
N THR A 204 -12.31 -4.93 5.55
CA THR A 204 -11.70 -6.21 5.92
C THR A 204 -10.59 -6.61 4.96
N LYS A 205 -10.86 -6.62 3.64
CA LYS A 205 -9.87 -7.01 2.63
C LYS A 205 -8.66 -6.08 2.64
N TYR A 206 -8.88 -4.78 2.78
CA TYR A 206 -7.80 -3.81 2.91
C TYR A 206 -6.96 -4.04 4.18
N THR A 207 -7.60 -4.18 5.34
CA THR A 207 -6.91 -4.42 6.62
C THR A 207 -6.11 -5.72 6.61
N ASP A 208 -6.65 -6.78 5.98
CA ASP A 208 -5.94 -8.04 5.80
C ASP A 208 -4.64 -7.87 5.01
N VAL A 209 -4.68 -7.12 3.90
CA VAL A 209 -3.48 -6.82 3.10
C VAL A 209 -2.47 -6.01 3.91
N VAL A 210 -2.91 -4.96 4.62
CA VAL A 210 -2.03 -4.16 5.49
C VAL A 210 -1.38 -5.06 6.54
N LYS A 211 -2.16 -5.95 7.17
CA LYS A 211 -1.64 -6.89 8.17
C LYS A 211 -0.59 -7.84 7.57
N MET A 212 -0.82 -8.38 6.37
CA MET A 212 0.17 -9.24 5.70
C MET A 212 1.47 -8.51 5.38
N LEU A 213 1.38 -7.26 4.90
CA LEU A 213 2.54 -6.42 4.64
C LEU A 213 3.32 -6.13 5.94
N LYS A 214 2.62 -5.83 7.04
CA LYS A 214 3.25 -5.61 8.36
C LYS A 214 3.93 -6.89 8.89
N LEU A 215 3.23 -8.02 8.85
CA LEU A 215 3.76 -9.31 9.33
C LEU A 215 4.95 -9.81 8.50
N SER A 216 5.01 -9.44 7.22
CA SER A 216 6.15 -9.75 6.34
C SER A 216 7.33 -8.78 6.53
N GLY A 217 7.21 -7.78 7.41
CA GLY A 217 8.24 -6.75 7.58
C GLY A 217 8.37 -5.78 6.40
N PHE A 218 7.36 -5.67 5.55
CA PHE A 218 7.41 -4.85 4.32
C PHE A 218 6.79 -3.47 4.47
N LEU A 219 5.94 -3.28 5.48
CA LEU A 219 5.26 -2.03 5.75
C LEU A 219 5.30 -1.74 7.24
N GLU A 220 5.77 -0.55 7.59
CA GLU A 220 5.64 -0.02 8.94
C GLU A 220 4.47 0.96 9.00
N VAL A 221 3.74 0.90 10.11
CA VAL A 221 2.60 1.77 10.37
C VAL A 221 2.69 2.20 11.82
N GLU A 222 3.08 3.45 12.03
CA GLU A 222 3.11 4.08 13.34
C GLU A 222 1.87 4.95 13.53
N SER A 223 1.13 4.64 14.59
CA SER A 223 -0.07 5.37 14.92
C SER A 223 0.24 6.72 15.55
N CYS A 224 -0.17 7.81 14.89
CA CYS A 224 -0.11 9.16 15.44
C CYS A 224 -1.36 9.38 16.30
N TYR A 225 -1.47 8.76 17.47
CA TYR A 225 -2.57 9.11 18.35
C TYR A 225 -2.27 10.46 19.00
N LEU A 226 -3.11 11.47 18.75
CA LEU A 226 -3.35 12.51 19.74
C LEU A 226 -4.22 11.86 20.83
N ALA A 227 -3.59 11.11 21.73
CA ALA A 227 -4.30 10.68 22.92
C ALA A 227 -4.60 11.94 23.73
N GLN A 228 -5.88 12.27 23.89
CA GLN A 228 -6.33 13.08 25.02
C GLN A 228 -6.88 12.09 26.06
N PRO A 229 -6.03 11.38 26.81
CA PRO A 229 -6.50 10.41 27.81
C PRO A 229 -7.43 11.09 28.83
N GLU A 230 -7.25 12.39 29.04
CA GLU A 230 -8.09 13.23 29.89
C GLU A 230 -9.46 13.55 29.28
N ALA A 231 -9.69 13.39 27.97
CA ALA A 231 -11.01 13.62 27.39
C ALA A 231 -12.03 12.59 27.87
N ALA A 232 -11.60 11.35 28.14
CA ALA A 232 -12.46 10.36 28.76
C ALA A 232 -12.74 10.73 30.21
N VAL A 233 -11.71 11.18 30.95
CA VAL A 233 -11.80 11.64 32.34
C VAL A 233 -12.73 12.84 32.46
N LEU A 234 -12.54 13.88 31.66
CA LEU A 234 -13.34 15.10 31.63
C LEU A 234 -14.80 14.80 31.30
N ARG A 235 -15.07 13.85 30.39
CA ARG A 235 -16.45 13.42 30.09
C ARG A 235 -17.11 12.74 31.28
N GLU A 236 -16.34 11.96 32.03
CA GLU A 236 -16.83 11.25 33.22
C GLU A 236 -17.02 12.22 34.38
N GLU A 237 -16.09 13.14 34.61
CA GLU A 237 -16.21 14.23 35.60
C GLU A 237 -17.41 15.13 35.28
N LEU A 238 -17.63 15.51 34.01
CA LEU A 238 -18.80 16.28 33.60
C LEU A 238 -20.11 15.52 33.82
N ARG A 239 -20.14 14.20 33.59
CA ARG A 239 -21.31 13.36 33.91
C ARG A 239 -21.60 13.32 35.41
N GLU A 240 -20.56 13.15 36.24
CA GLU A 240 -20.70 13.16 37.70
C GLU A 240 -21.18 14.52 38.23
N GLN A 241 -20.79 15.61 37.56
CA GLN A 241 -21.22 16.97 37.87
C GLN A 241 -22.62 17.32 37.31
N GLY A 242 -23.30 16.38 36.64
CA GLY A 242 -24.63 16.59 36.08
C GLY A 242 -24.67 17.51 34.86
N ALA A 243 -23.55 17.64 34.13
CA ALA A 243 -23.52 18.38 32.88
C ALA A 243 -24.43 17.72 31.83
N ASN A 244 -24.97 18.54 30.93
CA ASN A 244 -25.81 18.07 29.83
C ASN A 244 -24.99 17.30 28.77
N ASP A 245 -25.65 16.45 28.00
CA ASP A 245 -25.02 15.62 26.97
C ASP A 245 -24.26 16.48 25.93
N GLU A 246 -24.76 17.67 25.61
CA GLU A 246 -24.09 18.62 24.71
C GLU A 246 -22.72 19.08 25.23
N ALA A 247 -22.58 19.36 26.53
CA ALA A 247 -21.29 19.74 27.13
C ALA A 247 -20.31 18.56 27.18
N ILE A 248 -20.82 17.34 27.39
CA ILE A 248 -20.01 16.12 27.39
C ILE A 248 -19.52 15.79 25.98
N GLU A 249 -20.38 15.96 24.97
CA GLU A 249 -20.04 15.74 23.55
C GLU A 249 -19.13 16.84 22.97
N ALA A 250 -19.15 18.05 23.55
CA ALA A 250 -18.24 19.13 23.19
C ALA A 250 -16.77 18.80 23.50
N ILE A 251 -16.49 17.86 24.41
CA ILE A 251 -15.12 17.39 24.67
C ILE A 251 -14.61 16.66 23.42
N PRO A 252 -13.43 17.02 22.86
CA PRO A 252 -12.88 16.35 21.69
C PRO A 252 -12.67 14.84 21.89
N SER A 253 -13.17 14.01 20.98
CA SER A 253 -12.91 12.55 21.02
C SER A 253 -11.56 12.23 20.40
N ILE A 254 -10.91 11.16 20.90
CA ILE A 254 -9.73 10.59 20.24
C ILE A 254 -10.19 10.06 18.88
N LYS A 255 -10.10 10.91 17.86
CA LYS A 255 -10.28 10.51 16.47
C LYS A 255 -8.98 9.86 16.03
N SER A 256 -9.08 8.72 15.33
CA SER A 256 -7.91 8.13 14.67
C SER A 256 -7.33 9.16 13.70
N GLN A 257 -6.22 9.75 14.10
CA GLN A 257 -5.43 10.67 13.30
C GLN A 257 -4.66 9.86 12.24
N ALA A 258 -4.19 10.55 11.22
CA ALA A 258 -3.51 9.93 10.10
C ALA A 258 -2.19 9.29 10.58
N ALA A 259 -2.06 7.97 10.46
CA ALA A 259 -0.86 7.25 10.87
C ALA A 259 0.29 7.43 9.86
N TYR A 260 1.53 7.54 10.35
CA TYR A 260 2.74 7.49 9.54
C TYR A 260 2.92 6.08 8.98
N LYS A 261 3.29 5.97 7.71
CA LYS A 261 3.38 4.69 7.00
C LYS A 261 4.54 4.73 6.04
N TRP A 262 5.37 3.70 5.98
CA TRP A 262 6.41 3.63 4.97
C TRP A 262 6.70 2.19 4.60
N PHE A 263 7.13 1.99 3.35
CA PHE A 263 7.70 0.72 2.97
C PHE A 263 9.09 0.60 3.57
N THR A 264 9.42 -0.58 4.08
CA THR A 264 10.76 -0.85 4.62
C THR A 264 11.78 -0.91 3.49
N HIS A 265 13.04 -0.61 3.80
CA HIS A 265 14.13 -0.78 2.83
C HIS A 265 14.18 -2.22 2.31
N GLN A 266 13.97 -3.20 3.20
CA GLN A 266 13.91 -4.62 2.85
C GLN A 266 12.92 -4.89 1.72
N PHE A 267 11.71 -4.32 1.76
CA PHE A 267 10.73 -4.52 0.70
C PHE A 267 11.20 -3.98 -0.64
N ILE A 268 11.76 -2.78 -0.64
CA ILE A 268 12.22 -2.10 -1.86
C ILE A 268 13.43 -2.81 -2.47
N GLU A 269 14.34 -3.30 -1.64
CA GLU A 269 15.55 -4.02 -2.06
C GLU A 269 15.29 -5.38 -2.69
N ILE A 270 14.14 -6.02 -2.41
CA ILE A 270 13.74 -7.29 -3.04
C ILE A 270 13.84 -7.20 -4.56
N PHE A 271 13.45 -6.06 -5.11
CA PHE A 271 13.34 -5.90 -6.54
C PHE A 271 14.70 -5.58 -7.21
N GLY A 272 15.72 -5.16 -6.44
CA GLY A 272 17.07 -4.87 -6.97
C GLY A 272 17.11 -3.82 -8.10
N ILE A 273 16.02 -3.10 -8.35
CA ILE A 273 15.90 -2.26 -9.55
C ILE A 273 16.60 -0.90 -9.37
N HIS A 274 16.93 -0.52 -8.13
CA HIS A 274 17.68 0.71 -7.82
C HIS A 274 19.12 0.71 -8.33
N PHE A 275 19.65 -0.45 -8.73
CA PHE A 275 21.00 -0.56 -9.28
C PHE A 275 21.07 -0.22 -10.78
N GLN A 276 19.94 -0.09 -11.48
CA GLN A 276 19.89 0.22 -12.91
C GLN A 276 20.05 1.72 -13.18
N ASP A 277 20.83 2.12 -14.18
CA ASP A 277 21.16 3.55 -14.40
C ASP A 277 19.94 4.42 -14.69
N LYS A 278 19.05 3.98 -15.58
CA LYS A 278 17.79 4.69 -15.87
C LYS A 278 16.89 4.90 -14.65
N MET A 279 17.03 4.03 -13.63
CA MET A 279 16.27 4.13 -12.39
C MET A 279 16.88 5.15 -11.45
N LYS A 280 18.21 5.19 -11.36
CA LYS A 280 18.94 6.23 -10.64
C LYS A 280 18.63 7.61 -11.23
N GLU A 281 18.60 7.73 -12.56
CA GLU A 281 18.19 8.95 -13.26
C GLU A 281 16.74 9.34 -12.91
N SER A 282 15.79 8.40 -13.02
CA SER A 282 14.40 8.67 -12.67
C SER A 282 14.22 9.06 -11.21
N LEU A 283 15.00 8.49 -10.29
CA LEU A 283 14.97 8.82 -8.87
C LEU A 283 15.54 10.22 -8.64
N ALA A 284 16.67 10.55 -9.27
CA ALA A 284 17.31 11.87 -9.19
C ALA A 284 16.36 12.98 -9.70
N GLN A 285 15.77 12.81 -10.88
CA GLN A 285 14.79 13.76 -11.42
C GLN A 285 13.58 13.95 -10.50
N ALA A 286 13.13 12.87 -9.85
CA ALA A 286 12.00 12.91 -8.94
C ALA A 286 12.36 13.66 -7.63
N LYS A 287 13.59 13.49 -7.11
CA LYS A 287 14.13 14.27 -5.98
C LYS A 287 14.30 15.75 -6.33
N GLU A 288 14.86 16.05 -7.49
CA GLU A 288 14.97 17.43 -7.99
C GLU A 288 13.61 18.11 -8.10
N SER A 289 12.59 17.40 -8.60
CA SER A 289 11.23 17.94 -8.65
C SER A 289 10.65 18.22 -7.26
N MET A 290 10.99 17.44 -6.23
CA MET A 290 10.55 17.71 -4.86
C MET A 290 11.22 18.95 -4.30
N ILE A 291 12.54 19.07 -4.48
CA ILE A 291 13.32 20.23 -4.04
C ILE A 291 12.79 21.51 -4.70
N ALA A 292 12.55 21.48 -6.02
CA ALA A 292 11.99 22.61 -6.77
C ALA A 292 10.60 23.04 -6.26
N LYS A 293 9.84 22.11 -5.67
CA LYS A 293 8.53 22.38 -5.06
C LYS A 293 8.60 22.70 -3.57
N ARG A 294 9.80 22.74 -2.98
CA ARG A 294 10.04 22.91 -1.54
C ARG A 294 9.26 21.89 -0.71
N LEU A 295 9.32 20.61 -1.09
CA LEU A 295 8.65 19.53 -0.38
C LEU A 295 9.63 18.77 0.51
N SER A 296 9.32 18.63 1.79
CA SER A 296 10.09 17.86 2.76
C SER A 296 9.67 16.38 2.75
N ASN A 297 10.62 15.48 2.99
CA ASN A 297 10.36 14.06 3.20
C ASN A 297 10.05 13.73 4.68
N ILE A 298 10.07 14.74 5.57
CA ILE A 298 9.82 14.61 7.00
C ILE A 298 8.32 14.73 7.26
N TYR A 299 7.79 13.88 8.13
CA TYR A 299 6.39 13.99 8.54
C TYR A 299 6.16 15.23 9.40
N ALA A 300 5.04 15.91 9.14
CA ALA A 300 4.49 16.88 10.07
C ALA A 300 4.14 16.17 11.37
N THR A 301 4.85 16.52 12.45
CA THR A 301 4.58 15.99 13.78
C THR A 301 3.35 16.66 14.35
N TYR A 302 2.34 15.88 14.70
CA TYR A 302 1.24 16.35 15.52
C TYR A 302 1.71 16.43 16.97
N SER A 303 2.24 17.59 17.38
CA SER A 303 2.44 17.85 18.81
C SER A 303 1.05 17.97 19.45
N PRO A 304 0.72 17.19 20.49
CA PRO A 304 -0.46 17.48 21.29
C PRO A 304 -0.27 18.87 21.89
N PHE A 305 -1.19 19.79 21.59
CA PHE A 305 -1.22 21.12 22.17
C PHE A 305 -1.27 21.02 23.70
N SER A 306 -0.12 21.07 24.35
CA SER A 306 0.15 21.87 25.54
C SER A 306 1.53 21.55 26.09
N ASP A 307 2.33 22.60 26.27
CA ASP A 307 3.59 22.61 27.03
C ASP A 307 3.39 22.28 28.54
N GLY A 308 2.20 21.86 28.97
CA GLY A 308 1.87 21.57 30.36
C GLY A 308 2.17 20.13 30.81
N PHE A 309 2.53 19.21 29.91
CA PHE A 309 2.54 17.78 30.21
C PHE A 309 3.94 17.19 30.49
N TRP A 310 4.66 17.81 31.42
CA TRP A 310 5.65 17.07 32.21
C TRP A 310 4.94 16.38 33.37
N THR A 311 4.60 15.11 33.15
CA THR A 311 3.93 14.23 34.10
C THR A 311 4.74 14.04 35.38
N LYS A 312 4.28 14.63 36.49
CA LYS A 312 4.69 14.18 37.85
C LYS A 312 3.56 14.08 38.88
N LYS A 313 2.31 14.47 38.57
CA LYS A 313 1.20 14.42 39.53
C LYS A 313 -0.07 13.87 38.88
N ARG A 314 -0.40 12.60 39.21
CA ARG A 314 -1.74 11.95 39.19
C ARG A 314 -1.61 10.41 39.01
N LYS A 315 -0.66 9.78 39.72
CA LYS A 315 -0.54 8.30 39.78
C LYS A 315 -1.80 7.65 40.37
N GLU A 316 -2.46 8.33 41.30
CA GLU A 316 -3.63 7.82 42.03
C GLU A 316 -4.89 7.68 41.16
N TYR A 317 -4.99 8.45 40.07
CA TYR A 317 -6.21 8.50 39.26
C TYR A 317 -6.26 7.47 38.12
N LEU A 318 -5.11 7.09 37.57
CA LEU A 318 -5.02 6.01 36.56
C LEU A 318 -5.42 4.63 37.14
N TRP A 319 -5.28 4.44 38.46
CA TRP A 319 -5.79 3.27 39.16
C TRP A 319 -7.33 3.23 39.13
N ARG A 320 -8.03 4.35 39.38
CA ARG A 320 -9.50 4.37 39.45
C ARG A 320 -10.20 3.94 38.17
N LEU A 321 -9.59 4.16 37.00
CA LEU A 321 -10.15 3.78 35.70
C LEU A 321 -9.84 2.34 35.28
N ASN A 322 -9.15 1.55 36.12
CA ASN A 322 -8.69 0.20 35.81
C ASN A 322 -7.91 0.10 34.49
N GLN A 323 -7.36 1.22 34.01
CA GLN A 323 -6.54 1.28 32.81
C GLN A 323 -5.10 1.01 33.24
N LEU A 324 -4.74 -0.27 33.30
CA LEU A 324 -3.34 -0.67 33.22
C LEU A 324 -2.77 -0.01 31.96
N ARG A 325 -1.68 0.78 32.12
CA ARG A 325 -0.91 1.26 30.97
C ARG A 325 -0.76 0.10 30.00
N TYR A 326 -1.16 0.28 28.74
CA TYR A 326 -0.51 -0.50 27.68
C TYR A 326 0.99 -0.24 27.87
N PRO A 327 1.79 -1.27 28.16
CA PRO A 327 3.20 -1.06 28.40
C PRO A 327 3.83 -0.76 27.05
N GLN A 328 3.96 0.52 26.72
CA GLN A 328 5.00 0.92 25.80
C GLN A 328 6.33 0.60 26.50
N GLY A 329 6.88 -0.57 26.20
CA GLY A 329 8.21 -0.98 26.64
C GLY A 329 8.31 -2.19 27.59
N ARG A 330 7.27 -2.99 27.84
CA ARG A 330 7.51 -4.32 28.45
C ARG A 330 7.90 -5.29 27.33
N PRO A 331 9.08 -5.93 27.38
CA PRO A 331 9.36 -7.07 26.51
C PRO A 331 8.21 -8.07 26.63
N PRO A 332 7.78 -8.74 25.54
CA PRO A 332 6.80 -9.80 25.65
C PRO A 332 7.27 -10.81 26.72
N ASP A 333 6.34 -11.29 27.55
CA ASP A 333 6.66 -12.37 28.48
C ASP A 333 7.24 -13.54 27.66
N ILE A 334 8.28 -14.19 28.19
CA ILE A 334 8.92 -15.34 27.54
C ILE A 334 7.81 -16.35 27.21
N ASN A 335 7.72 -16.74 25.94
CA ASN A 335 6.73 -17.71 25.49
C ASN A 335 6.88 -18.99 26.34
N PRO A 336 5.86 -19.41 27.12
CA PRO A 336 5.94 -20.65 27.90
C PRO A 336 6.06 -21.90 27.01
N TYR A 337 5.92 -21.75 25.69
CA TYR A 337 6.09 -22.81 24.71
C TYR A 337 7.39 -22.74 23.90
N GLY A 338 8.36 -21.91 24.31
CA GLY A 338 9.66 -21.81 23.63
C GLY A 338 9.55 -21.13 22.26
N ASP A 339 10.64 -20.55 21.80
CA ASP A 339 10.69 -19.96 20.48
C ASP A 339 10.52 -21.06 19.42
N ASP A 340 9.45 -21.00 18.62
CA ASP A 340 9.44 -21.62 17.30
C ASP A 340 10.35 -20.79 16.37
N VAL A 341 11.65 -20.73 16.71
CA VAL A 341 12.69 -20.67 15.69
C VAL A 341 12.57 -22.01 14.98
N LEU A 342 11.95 -22.01 13.80
CA LEU A 342 12.13 -23.10 12.85
C LEU A 342 13.65 -23.32 12.71
N PRO A 343 14.21 -24.48 13.12
CA PRO A 343 15.65 -24.71 13.19
C PRO A 343 16.38 -24.71 11.83
N GLU A 344 15.70 -24.39 10.73
CA GLU A 344 16.21 -24.49 9.37
C GLU A 344 16.75 -23.16 8.82
N LEU A 345 16.71 -22.05 9.58
CA LEU A 345 17.17 -20.73 9.13
C LEU A 345 18.40 -20.18 9.88
N VAL A 346 19.03 -20.99 10.75
CA VAL A 346 20.17 -20.55 11.59
C VAL A 346 21.54 -20.81 10.94
N THR A 347 21.61 -21.48 9.79
CA THR A 347 22.89 -21.79 9.12
C THR A 347 23.00 -21.20 7.72
N SER A 348 23.23 -19.88 7.63
CA SER A 348 24.01 -19.27 6.54
C SER A 348 24.14 -17.75 6.70
N TRP A 349 24.82 -17.32 7.77
CA TRP A 349 25.47 -16.01 7.82
C TRP A 349 26.86 -16.17 8.45
N HIS A 350 27.79 -16.70 7.64
CA HIS A 350 29.22 -16.45 7.71
C HIS A 350 29.79 -16.47 6.30
#